data_AF-A0AAV4MW28-F1
#
_entry.id   AF-A0AAV4MW28-F1
#
_cell.length_a   1.000
_cell.length_b   1.000
_cell.length_c   1.000
_cell.angle_alpha   90.00
_cell.angle_beta   90.00
_cell.angle_gamma   90.00
#
_symmetry.space_group_name_H-M   'P 1'
#
loop_
_entity.id
_entity.type
_entity.pdbx_description
1 polymer ?
#
loop_
_entity_poly.entity_id
_entity_poly.type
_entity_poly.pdbx_seq_one_letter_code
_entity_poly.pdbx_strand_id
1 'polypeptide(L)'
;KSNIYQYDPNNSKWSKLEPVLELPANTLFYGELIQELKGEAKAQRRISALHIIDAIFLGGKDVRNFFFYEKGTCLSCKMRIQLATKLAKAVSKPSRSDYVPLRVKQVWNLPRIEEIFDRLAMRVVKNSQVPRLCFDLGDGRHVIATGLLIFKTTADPWMTAFSKKSQQLYFFNTKKNVSQYHRLDECNANFKSCFSGRFLWSWERGVQLIEEQNIKCADSLVHGKTIVEFVRHQWHKMRH
;
A
#
# COMPACT_ATOMS: atom_id res chain seq x y z
N LYS A 1 21.42 -2.22 -21.48
CA LYS A 1 20.79 -3.49 -21.03
C LYS A 1 20.31 -3.30 -19.60
N SER A 2 19.05 -3.60 -19.29
CA SER A 2 18.53 -3.46 -17.93
C SER A 2 18.98 -4.64 -17.05
N ASN A 3 19.52 -4.33 -15.87
CA ASN A 3 19.99 -5.29 -14.87
C ASN A 3 19.04 -5.27 -13.67
N ILE A 4 17.77 -5.58 -13.92
CA ILE A 4 16.74 -5.67 -12.88
C ILE A 4 16.54 -7.14 -12.54
N TYR A 5 16.49 -7.43 -11.23
CA TYR A 5 16.32 -8.77 -10.71
C TYR A 5 15.18 -8.79 -9.69
N GLN A 6 14.47 -9.91 -9.65
CA GLN A 6 13.48 -10.21 -8.62
C GLN A 6 14.01 -11.31 -7.72
N TYR A 7 13.85 -11.14 -6.42
CA TYR A 7 14.13 -12.20 -5.46
C TYR A 7 12.93 -13.13 -5.36
N ASP A 8 13.13 -14.41 -5.61
CA ASP A 8 12.17 -15.47 -5.37
C ASP A 8 12.40 -16.05 -3.96
N PRO A 9 11.47 -15.83 -3.00
CA PRO A 9 11.63 -16.35 -1.65
C PRO A 9 11.52 -17.88 -1.57
N ASN A 10 10.83 -18.54 -2.51
CA ASN A 10 10.66 -20.00 -2.48
C ASN A 10 11.96 -20.71 -2.85
N ASN A 11 12.68 -20.16 -3.83
CA ASN A 11 13.93 -20.73 -4.32
C ASN A 11 15.18 -20.04 -3.78
N SER A 12 15.01 -18.98 -2.97
CA SER A 12 16.08 -18.12 -2.45
C SER A 12 17.06 -17.64 -3.52
N LYS A 13 16.53 -17.30 -4.70
CA LYS A 13 17.33 -16.96 -5.88
C LYS A 13 16.87 -15.65 -6.49
N TRP A 14 17.83 -14.92 -7.04
CA TRP A 14 17.56 -13.77 -7.88
C TRP A 14 17.38 -14.23 -9.32
N SER A 15 16.24 -13.91 -9.91
CA SER A 15 15.98 -14.12 -11.34
C SER A 15 15.97 -12.77 -12.05
N LYS A 16 16.51 -12.75 -13.27
CA LYS A 16 16.48 -11.53 -14.07
C LYS A 16 15.04 -11.25 -14.49
N LEU A 17 14.60 -10.02 -14.29
CA LEU A 17 13.33 -9.54 -14.77
C LEU A 17 13.51 -9.06 -16.21
N GLU A 18 12.67 -9.57 -17.12
CA GLU A 18 12.62 -9.19 -18.53
C GLU A 18 11.74 -7.95 -18.90
N PRO A 19 11.03 -7.23 -17.99
CA PRO A 19 10.40 -5.98 -18.37
C PRO A 19 11.46 -4.92 -18.71
N VAL A 20 11.23 -4.21 -19.81
CA VAL A 20 12.07 -3.08 -20.22
C VAL A 20 11.80 -1.90 -19.28
N LEU A 21 12.57 -1.79 -18.21
CA LEU A 21 12.56 -0.64 -17.30
C LEU A 21 14.00 -0.24 -17.00
N GLU A 22 14.23 1.04 -16.76
CA GLU A 22 15.49 1.55 -16.22
C GLU A 22 15.30 1.97 -14.77
N LEU A 23 16.16 1.43 -13.91
CA LEU A 23 16.28 1.84 -12.52
C LEU A 23 17.70 2.36 -12.29
N PRO A 24 17.88 3.43 -11.50
CA PRO A 24 19.19 3.82 -11.03
C PRO A 24 19.87 2.67 -10.31
N ALA A 25 21.18 2.56 -10.49
CA ALA A 25 22.00 1.58 -9.76
C ALA A 25 21.78 1.71 -8.24
N ASN A 26 22.03 0.62 -7.51
CA ASN A 26 21.87 0.57 -6.06
C ASN A 26 20.44 0.90 -5.60
N THR A 27 19.44 0.38 -6.33
CA THR A 27 18.02 0.48 -5.99
C THR A 27 17.50 -0.89 -5.57
N LEU A 28 16.90 -0.98 -4.39
CA LEU A 28 16.28 -2.18 -3.83
C LEU A 28 14.99 -1.81 -3.12
N PHE A 29 13.88 -2.40 -3.53
CA PHE A 29 12.56 -2.14 -2.95
C PHE A 29 11.70 -3.39 -2.90
N TYR A 30 10.69 -3.37 -2.05
CA TYR A 30 9.61 -4.34 -2.01
C TYR A 30 8.47 -3.86 -2.90
N GLY A 31 8.05 -4.68 -3.86
CA GLY A 31 7.04 -4.32 -4.84
C GLY A 31 6.45 -5.53 -5.52
N GLU A 32 5.56 -5.28 -6.47
CA GLU A 32 4.89 -6.31 -7.26
C GLU A 32 4.80 -5.91 -8.74
N LEU A 33 4.86 -6.90 -9.62
CA LEU A 33 4.56 -6.76 -11.03
C LEU A 33 3.06 -7.05 -11.23
N ILE A 34 2.29 -6.04 -11.65
CA ILE A 34 0.83 -6.13 -11.79
C ILE A 34 0.39 -5.80 -13.21
N GLN A 35 -0.79 -6.30 -13.59
CA GLN A 35 -1.47 -5.94 -14.83
C GLN A 35 -2.46 -4.80 -14.58
N GLU A 36 -2.14 -3.61 -15.10
CA GLU A 36 -3.08 -2.50 -15.19
C GLU A 36 -4.01 -2.70 -16.38
N LEU A 37 -5.29 -2.49 -16.16
CA LEU A 37 -6.34 -2.61 -17.16
C LEU A 37 -6.79 -1.22 -17.58
N LYS A 38 -6.97 -0.99 -18.88
CA LYS A 38 -7.55 0.24 -19.42
C LYS A 38 -8.72 -0.11 -20.34
N GLY A 39 -9.89 0.47 -20.09
CA GLY A 39 -11.15 0.12 -20.77
C GLY A 39 -11.72 -1.22 -20.31
N GLU A 40 -12.80 -1.66 -20.95
CA GLU A 40 -13.57 -2.85 -20.53
C GLU A 40 -13.90 -3.78 -21.71
N ALA A 41 -14.31 -5.01 -21.37
CA ALA A 41 -14.75 -6.03 -22.30
C ALA A 41 -13.74 -6.26 -23.45
N LYS A 42 -14.21 -6.31 -24.71
CA LYS A 42 -13.37 -6.64 -25.88
C LYS A 42 -12.27 -5.59 -26.14
N ALA A 43 -12.52 -4.32 -25.81
CA ALA A 43 -11.61 -3.20 -26.04
C ALA A 43 -10.56 -3.00 -24.93
N GLN A 44 -10.63 -3.79 -23.85
CA GLN A 44 -9.71 -3.67 -22.73
C GLN A 44 -8.26 -3.99 -23.13
N ARG A 45 -7.34 -3.11 -22.73
CA ARG A 45 -5.90 -3.28 -22.85
C ARG A 45 -5.30 -3.66 -21.50
N ARG A 46 -4.30 -4.54 -21.52
CA ARG A 46 -3.51 -4.93 -20.34
C ARG A 46 -2.11 -4.33 -20.46
N ILE A 47 -1.65 -3.71 -19.39
CA ILE A 47 -0.36 -3.02 -19.32
C ILE A 47 0.37 -3.57 -18.10
N SER A 48 1.50 -4.26 -18.31
CA SER A 48 2.38 -4.66 -17.21
C SER A 48 2.98 -3.42 -16.56
N ALA A 49 2.88 -3.29 -15.23
CA ALA A 49 3.45 -2.20 -14.46
C ALA A 49 4.11 -2.72 -13.19
N LEU A 50 5.22 -2.09 -12.78
CA LEU A 50 5.92 -2.41 -11.54
C LEU A 50 5.49 -1.43 -10.45
N HIS A 51 4.88 -1.93 -9.38
CA HIS A 51 4.37 -1.12 -8.27
C HIS A 51 5.27 -1.30 -7.04
N ILE A 52 5.89 -0.22 -6.59
CA ILE A 52 6.63 -0.16 -5.32
C ILE A 52 5.63 -0.13 -4.17
N ILE A 53 5.83 -1.02 -3.20
CA ILE A 53 5.05 -1.11 -1.95
C ILE A 53 5.81 -0.46 -0.79
N ASP A 54 7.12 -0.73 -0.64
CA ASP A 54 8.03 -0.11 0.33
C ASP A 54 9.48 -0.17 -0.19
N ALA A 55 10.44 0.55 0.41
CA ALA A 55 11.79 0.70 -0.12
C ALA A 55 12.90 0.44 0.92
N ILE A 56 14.04 -0.07 0.44
CA ILE A 56 15.25 -0.34 1.24
C ILE A 56 16.38 0.60 0.80
N PHE A 57 16.70 0.60 -0.49
CA PHE A 57 17.67 1.50 -1.12
C PHE A 57 17.07 2.16 -2.36
N LEU A 58 17.29 3.47 -2.53
CA LEU A 58 16.82 4.22 -3.70
C LEU A 58 17.99 5.00 -4.29
N GLY A 59 18.54 4.53 -5.42
CA GLY A 59 19.65 5.20 -6.09
C GLY A 59 20.91 5.35 -5.22
N GLY A 60 21.25 4.33 -4.42
CA GLY A 60 22.39 4.35 -3.50
C GLY A 60 22.10 4.95 -2.12
N LYS A 61 20.93 5.57 -1.93
CA LYS A 61 20.51 6.08 -0.63
C LYS A 61 19.82 4.99 0.19
N ASP A 62 20.38 4.68 1.36
CA ASP A 62 19.71 3.84 2.36
C ASP A 62 18.51 4.59 2.95
N VAL A 63 17.32 4.01 2.80
CA VAL A 63 16.07 4.57 3.31
C VAL A 63 15.42 3.66 4.36
N ARG A 64 16.04 2.54 4.73
CA ARG A 64 15.46 1.53 5.64
C ARG A 64 14.97 2.10 6.96
N ASN A 65 15.69 3.07 7.50
CA ASN A 65 15.41 3.68 8.80
C ASN A 65 14.52 4.92 8.71
N PHE A 66 14.12 5.34 7.51
CA PHE A 66 13.17 6.44 7.35
C PHE A 66 11.77 5.97 7.70
N PHE A 67 10.86 6.88 8.01
CA PHE A 67 9.50 6.54 8.33
C PHE A 67 8.74 6.03 7.07
N PHE A 68 7.75 5.14 7.24
CA PHE A 68 6.98 4.56 6.13
C PHE A 68 6.29 5.65 5.29
N TYR A 69 5.27 6.30 5.85
CA TYR A 69 4.53 7.40 5.25
C TYR A 69 3.53 7.99 6.25
N GLU A 70 3.39 9.32 6.30
CA GLU A 70 2.17 9.97 6.77
C GLU A 70 2.04 11.36 6.12
N LYS A 71 0.94 11.61 5.42
CA LYS A 71 0.67 12.91 4.81
C LYS A 71 0.34 13.92 5.92
N GLY A 72 1.16 14.96 6.09
CA GLY A 72 0.78 16.16 6.84
C GLY A 72 1.13 16.21 8.33
N THR A 73 1.89 15.27 8.89
CA THR A 73 2.13 15.22 10.37
C THR A 73 3.58 15.44 10.81
N CYS A 74 4.57 15.32 9.93
CA CYS A 74 5.97 15.57 10.30
C CYS A 74 6.74 16.23 9.15
N LEU A 75 7.03 17.53 9.30
CA LEU A 75 7.86 18.30 8.35
C LEU A 75 9.33 17.88 8.37
N SER A 76 9.80 17.29 9.48
CA SER A 76 11.21 16.89 9.66
C SER A 76 11.50 15.43 9.25
N CYS A 77 10.49 14.56 9.25
CA CYS A 77 10.68 13.13 9.06
C CYS A 77 10.87 12.79 7.58
N LYS A 78 11.99 12.15 7.23
CA LYS A 78 12.18 11.57 5.89
C LYS A 78 11.22 10.37 5.74
N MET A 79 10.61 10.25 4.57
CA MET A 79 9.59 9.23 4.30
C MET A 79 9.98 8.32 3.11
N ARG A 80 9.93 7.00 3.32
CA ARG A 80 10.31 5.98 2.32
C ARG A 80 9.43 6.09 1.08
N ILE A 81 8.10 6.10 1.27
CA ILE A 81 7.13 6.15 0.17
C ILE A 81 7.21 7.46 -0.62
N GLN A 82 7.48 8.59 0.03
CA GLN A 82 7.67 9.86 -0.67
C GLN A 82 8.92 9.86 -1.55
N LEU A 83 10.04 9.33 -1.05
CA LEU A 83 11.26 9.19 -1.85
C LEU A 83 11.09 8.19 -2.99
N ALA A 84 10.40 7.07 -2.76
CA ALA A 84 10.04 6.13 -3.82
C ALA A 84 9.16 6.81 -4.89
N THR A 85 8.25 7.69 -4.48
CA THR A 85 7.39 8.45 -5.41
C THR A 85 8.21 9.42 -6.25
N LYS A 86 9.20 10.10 -5.65
CA LYS A 86 10.14 10.97 -6.37
C LYS A 86 10.97 10.16 -7.37
N LEU A 87 11.49 9.00 -6.97
CA LEU A 87 12.21 8.10 -7.87
C LEU A 87 11.34 7.67 -9.06
N ALA A 88 10.14 7.17 -8.79
CA ALA A 88 9.21 6.72 -9.83
C ALA A 88 8.89 7.82 -10.85
N LYS A 89 8.68 9.06 -10.37
CA LYS A 89 8.49 10.23 -11.25
C LYS A 89 9.73 10.54 -12.07
N ALA A 90 10.92 10.49 -11.47
CA ALA A 90 12.18 10.83 -12.14
C ALA A 90 12.57 9.83 -13.23
N VAL A 91 12.25 8.54 -13.05
CA VAL A 91 12.56 7.49 -14.04
C VAL A 91 11.44 7.26 -15.06
N SER A 92 10.29 7.92 -14.88
CA SER A 92 9.14 7.80 -15.78
C SER A 92 9.47 8.38 -17.15
N LYS A 93 9.28 7.58 -18.20
CA LYS A 93 9.49 7.98 -19.59
C LYS A 93 8.19 7.79 -20.39
N PRO A 94 7.21 8.71 -20.27
CA PRO A 94 5.89 8.54 -20.89
C PRO A 94 5.92 8.47 -22.43
N SER A 95 6.99 8.97 -23.05
CA SER A 95 7.22 8.86 -24.50
C SER A 95 7.69 7.48 -24.96
N ARG A 96 8.08 6.60 -24.03
CA ARG A 96 8.57 5.23 -24.31
C ARG A 96 7.50 4.21 -23.95
N SER A 97 6.67 3.85 -24.92
CA SER A 97 5.58 2.88 -24.75
C SER A 97 6.08 1.44 -24.53
N ASP A 98 7.33 1.15 -24.91
CA ASP A 98 8.01 -0.10 -24.67
C ASP A 98 8.42 -0.27 -23.20
N TYR A 99 8.47 0.82 -22.41
CA TYR A 99 8.92 0.77 -21.02
C TYR A 99 7.78 0.36 -20.09
N VAL A 100 8.08 -0.54 -19.16
CA VAL A 100 7.17 -0.90 -18.08
C VAL A 100 7.06 0.28 -17.11
N PRO A 101 5.85 0.81 -16.84
CA PRO A 101 5.68 1.90 -15.90
C PRO A 101 6.11 1.49 -14.49
N LEU A 102 6.90 2.36 -13.84
CA LEU A 102 7.17 2.26 -12.41
C LEU A 102 6.20 3.17 -11.64
N ARG A 103 5.48 2.61 -10.68
CA ARG A 103 4.55 3.34 -9.80
C ARG A 103 4.84 3.05 -8.35
N VAL A 104 4.26 3.85 -7.47
CA VAL A 104 4.21 3.58 -6.03
C VAL A 104 2.75 3.35 -5.68
N LYS A 105 2.46 2.26 -4.94
CA LYS A 105 1.11 2.03 -4.44
C LYS A 105 0.69 3.20 -3.56
N GLN A 106 -0.56 3.62 -3.73
CA GLN A 106 -1.14 4.60 -2.85
C GLN A 106 -1.28 4.02 -1.44
N VAL A 107 -1.11 4.88 -0.44
CA VAL A 107 -1.18 4.55 0.98
C VAL A 107 -2.31 5.36 1.61
N TRP A 108 -3.08 4.71 2.47
CA TRP A 108 -4.17 5.32 3.22
C TRP A 108 -3.94 5.15 4.71
N ASN A 109 -4.45 6.11 5.49
CA ASN A 109 -4.54 5.96 6.92
C ASN A 109 -5.73 5.05 7.26
N LEU A 110 -5.54 4.11 8.17
CA LEU A 110 -6.57 3.13 8.52
C LEU A 110 -7.93 3.75 8.90
N PRO A 111 -8.02 4.89 9.61
CA PRO A 111 -9.30 5.56 9.88
C PRO A 111 -10.10 5.97 8.64
N ARG A 112 -9.46 6.04 7.46
CA ARG A 112 -10.06 6.42 6.17
C ARG A 112 -10.16 5.23 5.23
N ILE A 113 -10.33 4.01 5.78
CA ILE A 113 -10.40 2.76 5.00
C ILE A 113 -11.54 2.76 3.98
N GLU A 114 -12.64 3.46 4.28
CA GLU A 114 -13.79 3.66 3.37
C GLU A 114 -13.39 4.26 2.02
N GLU A 115 -12.40 5.17 1.98
CA GLU A 115 -11.91 5.77 0.74
C GLU A 115 -11.21 4.78 -0.20
N ILE A 116 -10.81 3.62 0.32
CA ILE A 116 -10.31 2.53 -0.51
C ILE A 116 -11.49 1.83 -1.19
N PHE A 117 -12.58 1.63 -0.46
CA PHE A 117 -13.78 0.95 -0.95
C PHE A 117 -14.56 1.81 -1.95
N ASP A 118 -14.57 3.13 -1.78
CA ASP A 118 -15.16 4.08 -2.74
C ASP A 118 -14.50 4.01 -4.14
N ARG A 119 -13.30 3.43 -4.23
CA ARG A 119 -12.55 3.25 -5.48
C ARG A 119 -12.68 1.84 -6.05
N LEU A 120 -13.43 0.97 -5.39
CA LEU A 120 -13.74 -0.35 -5.88
C LEU A 120 -14.97 -0.29 -6.79
N ALA A 121 -14.92 -1.04 -7.88
CA ALA A 121 -16.07 -1.19 -8.77
C ALA A 121 -16.04 -2.58 -9.42
N MET A 122 -17.23 -3.14 -9.66
CA MET A 122 -17.37 -4.34 -10.48
C MET A 122 -17.20 -3.96 -11.95
N ARG A 123 -16.20 -4.54 -12.63
CA ARG A 123 -15.90 -4.25 -14.04
C ARG A 123 -15.85 -5.50 -14.89
N VAL A 124 -16.24 -5.38 -16.16
CA VAL A 124 -16.15 -6.50 -17.11
C VAL A 124 -14.71 -6.62 -17.62
N VAL A 125 -13.99 -7.62 -17.11
CA VAL A 125 -12.62 -7.92 -17.51
C VAL A 125 -12.62 -8.80 -18.76
N LYS A 126 -11.74 -8.50 -19.71
CA LYS A 126 -11.57 -9.29 -20.93
C LYS A 126 -11.25 -10.75 -20.60
N ASN A 127 -11.97 -11.67 -21.24
CA ASN A 127 -11.92 -13.13 -21.02
C ASN A 127 -12.41 -13.58 -19.63
N SER A 128 -13.13 -12.72 -18.91
CA SER A 128 -13.86 -13.11 -17.70
C SER A 128 -15.34 -13.26 -18.02
N GLN A 129 -15.96 -14.36 -17.60
CA GLN A 129 -17.41 -14.58 -17.75
C GLN A 129 -18.22 -13.74 -16.76
N VAL A 130 -17.62 -13.40 -15.61
CA VAL A 130 -18.24 -12.61 -14.56
C VAL A 130 -17.48 -11.30 -14.35
N PRO A 131 -18.18 -10.21 -13.97
CA PRO A 131 -17.52 -8.99 -13.53
C PRO A 131 -16.55 -9.26 -12.37
N ARG A 132 -15.45 -8.52 -12.33
CA ARG A 132 -14.41 -8.65 -11.30
C ARG A 132 -14.32 -7.35 -10.51
N LEU A 133 -14.10 -7.48 -9.21
CA LEU A 133 -13.83 -6.35 -8.35
C LEU A 133 -12.49 -5.73 -8.74
N CYS A 134 -12.54 -4.47 -9.16
CA CYS A 134 -11.39 -3.72 -9.62
C CYS A 134 -11.21 -2.46 -8.79
N PHE A 135 -9.96 -2.13 -8.47
CA PHE A 135 -9.58 -0.89 -7.83
C PHE A 135 -9.18 0.14 -8.89
N ASP A 136 -9.83 1.29 -8.89
CA ASP A 136 -9.51 2.41 -9.79
C ASP A 136 -8.20 3.09 -9.37
N LEU A 137 -7.28 3.28 -10.33
CA LEU A 137 -6.03 4.00 -10.14
C LEU A 137 -6.17 5.52 -10.30
N GLY A 138 -7.29 5.99 -10.85
CA GLY A 138 -7.66 7.42 -10.92
C GLY A 138 -7.19 8.14 -12.18
N ASP A 139 -6.63 7.40 -13.13
CA ASP A 139 -6.19 7.90 -14.44
C ASP A 139 -6.81 7.11 -15.60
N GLY A 140 -8.01 6.56 -15.35
CA GLY A 140 -8.75 5.72 -16.29
C GLY A 140 -8.23 4.28 -16.40
N ARG A 141 -7.32 3.89 -15.50
CA ARG A 141 -6.86 2.50 -15.34
C ARG A 141 -7.34 1.90 -14.03
N HIS A 142 -7.41 0.59 -14.01
CA HIS A 142 -7.79 -0.17 -12.83
C HIS A 142 -6.97 -1.46 -12.71
N VAL A 143 -6.93 -2.03 -11.51
CA VAL A 143 -6.32 -3.33 -11.25
C VAL A 143 -7.35 -4.26 -10.62
N ILE A 144 -7.26 -5.56 -10.90
CA ILE A 144 -8.09 -6.53 -10.18
C ILE A 144 -7.63 -6.54 -8.73
N ALA A 145 -8.55 -6.24 -7.81
CA ALA A 145 -8.22 -6.08 -6.41
C ALA A 145 -8.46 -7.40 -5.66
N THR A 146 -7.47 -7.85 -4.89
CA THR A 146 -7.47 -9.17 -4.23
C THR A 146 -7.29 -9.10 -2.71
N GLY A 147 -7.06 -7.91 -2.15
CA GLY A 147 -6.84 -7.75 -0.73
C GLY A 147 -6.26 -6.40 -0.34
N LEU A 148 -6.10 -6.19 0.96
CA LEU A 148 -5.43 -5.03 1.55
C LEU A 148 -4.19 -5.46 2.34
N LEU A 149 -3.09 -4.77 2.07
CA LEU A 149 -1.87 -4.89 2.86
C LEU A 149 -1.82 -3.78 3.91
N ILE A 150 -1.88 -4.17 5.18
CA ILE A 150 -1.91 -3.27 6.34
C ILE A 150 -0.54 -3.28 7.00
N PHE A 151 -0.01 -2.10 7.30
CA PHE A 151 1.30 -1.92 7.92
C PHE A 151 1.18 -1.30 9.31
N LYS A 152 1.88 -1.87 10.29
CA LYS A 152 2.19 -1.20 11.55
C LYS A 152 3.33 -0.21 11.32
N THR A 153 3.05 1.08 11.45
CA THR A 153 4.02 2.16 11.17
C THR A 153 4.63 2.78 12.43
N THR A 154 4.09 2.48 13.62
CA THR A 154 4.66 2.88 14.92
C THR A 154 5.60 1.80 15.44
N ALA A 155 6.83 2.17 15.83
CA ALA A 155 7.83 1.25 16.35
C ALA A 155 7.52 0.82 17.79
N ASP A 156 7.77 -0.43 18.15
CA ASP A 156 7.74 -0.86 19.55
C ASP A 156 8.89 -0.21 20.35
N PRO A 157 8.68 0.16 21.63
CA PRO A 157 7.49 -0.04 22.46
C PRO A 157 6.48 1.13 22.41
N TRP A 158 6.53 1.96 21.36
CA TRP A 158 5.60 3.07 21.18
C TRP A 158 4.24 2.59 20.67
N MET A 159 3.19 3.25 21.13
CA MET A 159 1.83 3.09 20.62
C MET A 159 1.20 4.46 20.39
N THR A 160 0.24 4.52 19.47
CA THR A 160 -0.56 5.72 19.27
C THR A 160 -1.80 5.63 20.16
N ALA A 161 -2.06 6.70 20.92
CA ALA A 161 -3.23 6.83 21.78
C ALA A 161 -3.86 8.21 21.57
N PHE A 162 -5.09 8.40 22.06
CA PHE A 162 -5.77 9.69 22.01
C PHE A 162 -5.93 10.27 23.41
N SER A 163 -5.59 11.54 23.57
CA SER A 163 -5.74 12.25 24.84
C SER A 163 -7.09 12.97 24.87
N LYS A 164 -7.96 12.58 25.81
CA LYS A 164 -9.26 13.22 26.03
C LYS A 164 -9.12 14.69 26.46
N LYS A 165 -8.08 15.00 27.24
CA LYS A 165 -7.83 16.36 27.77
C LYS A 165 -7.43 17.33 26.66
N SER A 166 -6.55 16.93 25.76
CA SER A 166 -6.04 17.79 24.70
C SER A 166 -6.69 17.54 23.33
N GLN A 167 -7.65 16.60 23.25
CA GLN A 167 -8.38 16.22 22.03
C GLN A 167 -7.46 15.94 20.82
N GLN A 168 -6.30 15.32 21.06
CA GLN A 168 -5.31 15.02 20.04
C GLN A 168 -4.64 13.67 20.27
N LEU A 169 -4.13 13.09 19.19
CA LEU A 169 -3.32 11.88 19.25
C LEU A 169 -1.95 12.18 19.88
N TYR A 170 -1.41 11.21 20.60
CA TYR A 170 -0.06 11.23 21.14
C TYR A 170 0.57 9.84 21.05
N PHE A 171 1.90 9.80 21.14
CA PHE A 171 2.69 8.59 21.19
C PHE A 171 3.02 8.28 22.64
N PHE A 172 2.71 7.07 23.08
CA PHE A 172 3.02 6.60 24.42
C PHE A 172 4.07 5.50 24.36
N ASN A 173 5.15 5.65 25.11
CA ASN A 173 6.17 4.62 25.26
C ASN A 173 5.81 3.72 26.44
N THR A 174 5.43 2.48 26.16
CA THR A 174 4.97 1.53 27.18
C THR A 174 6.08 1.06 28.13
N LYS A 175 7.36 1.20 27.77
CA LYS A 175 8.49 0.83 28.64
C LYS A 175 8.98 1.98 29.50
N LYS A 176 9.08 3.18 28.92
CA LYS A 176 9.55 4.39 29.62
C LYS A 176 8.44 5.12 30.37
N ASN A 177 7.17 4.77 30.11
CA ASN A 177 5.98 5.45 30.64
C ASN A 177 5.99 6.96 30.34
N VAL A 178 6.36 7.33 29.10
CA VAL A 178 6.40 8.72 28.64
C VAL A 178 5.47 8.95 27.46
N SER A 179 4.86 10.13 27.41
CA SER A 179 3.95 10.56 26.36
C SER A 179 4.58 11.68 25.54
N GLN A 180 4.43 11.61 24.22
CA GLN A 180 4.92 12.62 23.28
C GLN A 180 3.82 13.00 22.29
N TYR A 181 3.52 14.30 22.19
CA TYR A 181 2.50 14.80 21.27
C TYR A 181 3.04 15.07 19.85
N HIS A 182 4.37 15.12 19.71
CA HIS A 182 5.04 15.17 18.43
C HIS A 182 5.65 13.79 18.11
N ARG A 183 5.66 13.43 16.83
CA ARG A 183 6.24 12.18 16.36
C ARG A 183 7.76 12.29 16.38
N LEU A 184 8.41 11.54 17.27
CA LEU A 184 9.86 11.40 17.33
C LEU A 184 10.36 10.36 16.33
N ASP A 185 11.64 10.43 15.97
CA ASP A 185 12.27 9.42 15.11
C ASP A 185 12.22 8.02 15.72
N GLU A 186 12.32 7.90 17.05
CA GLU A 186 12.19 6.62 17.77
C GLU A 186 10.78 6.02 17.69
N CYS A 187 9.75 6.81 17.37
CA CYS A 187 8.39 6.32 17.15
C CYS A 187 8.21 5.66 15.78
N ASN A 188 9.16 5.84 14.85
CA ASN A 188 9.01 5.45 13.46
C ASN A 188 9.45 4.00 13.24
N ALA A 189 8.54 3.14 12.77
CA ALA A 189 8.90 1.79 12.38
C ALA A 189 9.78 1.80 11.11
N ASN A 190 10.95 1.16 11.22
CA ASN A 190 11.85 0.95 10.09
C ASN A 190 11.27 -0.08 9.10
N PHE A 191 11.94 -0.26 7.96
CA PHE A 191 11.52 -1.20 6.91
C PHE A 191 11.32 -2.62 7.46
N LYS A 192 12.27 -3.13 8.27
CA LYS A 192 12.20 -4.48 8.83
C LYS A 192 10.97 -4.65 9.70
N SER A 193 10.71 -3.73 10.62
CA SER A 193 9.55 -3.77 11.51
C SER A 193 8.23 -3.67 10.73
N CYS A 194 8.13 -2.77 9.76
CA CYS A 194 6.95 -2.67 8.89
C CYS A 194 6.74 -3.94 8.07
N PHE A 195 7.81 -4.46 7.46
CA PHE A 195 7.75 -5.65 6.62
C PHE A 195 7.34 -6.86 7.48
N SER A 196 8.00 -7.11 8.60
CA SER A 196 7.69 -8.26 9.47
C SER A 196 6.32 -8.15 10.14
N GLY A 197 5.86 -6.93 10.47
CA GLY A 197 4.55 -6.69 11.10
C GLY A 197 3.41 -6.43 10.12
N ARG A 198 3.61 -6.65 8.80
CA ARG A 198 2.55 -6.44 7.81
C ARG A 198 1.50 -7.54 7.90
N PHE A 199 0.26 -7.19 7.64
CA PHE A 199 -0.87 -8.10 7.61
C PHE A 199 -1.58 -7.99 6.26
N LEU A 200 -1.78 -9.12 5.58
CA LEU A 200 -2.53 -9.18 4.33
C LEU A 200 -3.94 -9.68 4.62
N TRP A 201 -4.93 -8.81 4.45
CA TRP A 201 -6.32 -9.20 4.42
C TRP A 201 -6.69 -9.58 2.97
N SER A 202 -6.64 -10.87 2.68
CA SER A 202 -7.04 -11.42 1.38
C SER A 202 -8.57 -11.41 1.23
N TRP A 203 -9.05 -11.00 0.07
CA TRP A 203 -10.47 -10.96 -0.26
C TRP A 203 -10.86 -12.22 -1.01
N GLU A 204 -11.13 -13.26 -0.22
CA GLU A 204 -11.55 -14.56 -0.71
C GLU A 204 -13.01 -14.55 -1.20
N ARG A 205 -13.42 -15.65 -1.84
CA ARG A 205 -14.81 -15.80 -2.31
C ARG A 205 -15.75 -15.74 -1.11
N GLY A 206 -16.71 -14.82 -1.15
CA GLY A 206 -17.67 -14.60 -0.07
C GLY A 206 -17.40 -13.34 0.76
N VAL A 207 -16.25 -12.66 0.56
CA VAL A 207 -15.99 -11.33 1.15
C VAL A 207 -16.70 -10.25 0.35
N GLN A 208 -17.70 -9.61 0.95
CA GLN A 208 -18.37 -8.44 0.38
C GLN A 208 -17.73 -7.15 0.89
N LEU A 209 -17.38 -6.24 -0.01
CA LEU A 209 -16.72 -4.95 0.25
C LEU A 209 -17.57 -3.79 -0.24
N ILE A 210 -18.26 -4.00 -1.36
CA ILE A 210 -19.25 -3.08 -1.94
C ILE A 210 -20.55 -3.84 -2.23
N GLU A 211 -21.68 -3.12 -2.28
CA GLU A 211 -23.01 -3.72 -2.44
C GLU A 211 -23.19 -4.37 -3.82
N GLU A 212 -22.54 -3.82 -4.84
CA GLU A 212 -22.61 -4.25 -6.24
C GLU A 212 -21.91 -5.60 -6.49
N GLN A 213 -21.17 -6.12 -5.51
CA GLN A 213 -20.62 -7.47 -5.59
C GLN A 213 -21.74 -8.50 -5.55
N ASN A 214 -22.08 -9.05 -6.71
CA ASN A 214 -23.02 -10.16 -6.84
C ASN A 214 -22.38 -11.49 -6.36
N ILE A 215 -22.27 -11.64 -5.04
CA ILE A 215 -21.71 -12.82 -4.38
C ILE A 215 -22.61 -13.26 -3.22
N LYS A 216 -22.59 -14.55 -2.90
CA LYS A 216 -23.15 -15.04 -1.64
C LYS A 216 -22.14 -14.76 -0.52
N CYS A 217 -22.52 -13.90 0.42
CA CYS A 217 -21.70 -13.58 1.59
C CYS A 217 -21.51 -14.81 2.48
N ALA A 218 -20.32 -14.93 3.06
CA ALA A 218 -20.02 -15.97 4.05
C ALA A 218 -19.89 -15.32 5.42
N ASP A 219 -20.80 -15.66 6.35
CA ASP A 219 -20.90 -15.03 7.67
C ASP A 219 -19.65 -15.19 8.54
N SER A 220 -18.79 -16.18 8.24
CA SER A 220 -17.53 -16.41 8.94
C SER A 220 -16.40 -15.45 8.51
N LEU A 221 -16.61 -14.67 7.44
CA LEU A 221 -15.58 -13.79 6.88
C LEU A 221 -15.82 -12.33 7.30
N VAL A 222 -14.72 -11.58 7.41
CA VAL A 222 -14.79 -10.13 7.64
C VAL A 222 -15.21 -9.45 6.34
N HIS A 223 -16.25 -8.62 6.39
CA HIS A 223 -16.74 -7.83 5.25
C HIS A 223 -16.30 -6.36 5.37
N GLY A 224 -16.40 -5.61 4.27
CA GLY A 224 -16.05 -4.19 4.20
C GLY A 224 -16.82 -3.35 5.23
N LYS A 225 -18.12 -3.62 5.38
CA LYS A 225 -18.95 -2.96 6.40
C LYS A 225 -18.44 -3.23 7.82
N THR A 226 -18.12 -4.50 8.12
CA THR A 226 -17.62 -4.92 9.44
C THR A 226 -16.32 -4.19 9.82
N ILE A 227 -15.36 -4.09 8.89
CA ILE A 227 -14.09 -3.40 9.18
C ILE A 227 -14.26 -1.89 9.31
N VAL A 228 -15.14 -1.28 8.51
CA VAL A 228 -15.45 0.17 8.61
C VAL A 228 -16.09 0.48 9.96
N GLU A 229 -17.10 -0.29 10.36
CA GLU A 229 -17.75 -0.14 11.66
C GLU A 229 -16.78 -0.36 12.81
N PHE A 230 -15.93 -1.38 12.73
CA PHE A 230 -14.88 -1.62 13.73
C PHE A 230 -13.92 -0.43 13.84
N VAL A 231 -13.38 0.06 12.72
CA VAL A 231 -12.44 1.19 12.71
C VAL A 231 -13.10 2.45 13.24
N ARG A 232 -14.33 2.77 12.80
CA ARG A 232 -15.10 3.91 13.29
C ARG A 232 -15.35 3.81 14.79
N HIS A 233 -15.77 2.65 15.29
CA HIS A 233 -16.00 2.41 16.71
C HIS A 233 -14.72 2.60 17.54
N GLN A 234 -13.59 2.04 17.10
CA GLN A 234 -12.31 2.24 17.78
C GLN A 234 -11.88 3.70 17.75
N TRP A 235 -12.13 4.40 16.64
CA TRP A 235 -11.84 5.83 16.51
C TRP A 235 -12.70 6.70 17.44
N HIS A 236 -13.99 6.39 17.57
CA HIS A 236 -14.89 7.04 18.51
C HIS A 236 -14.51 6.75 19.96
N LYS A 237 -14.19 5.50 20.30
CA LYS A 237 -13.68 5.12 21.64
C LYS A 237 -12.39 5.84 22.01
N MET A 238 -11.53 6.10 21.03
CA MET A 238 -10.33 6.90 21.29
C MET A 238 -10.70 8.35 21.65
N ARG A 239 -11.75 8.91 21.03
CA ARG A 239 -12.20 10.30 21.28
C ARG A 239 -13.03 10.50 22.54
N HIS A 240 -13.78 9.49 23.00
CA HIS A 240 -14.70 9.55 24.15
C HIS A 240 -14.12 8.91 25.41
#